data_AF-A0A952CY40-F1
#
_entry.id   AF-A0A952CY40-F1
#
_cell.length_a   1.000
_cell.length_b   1.000
_cell.length_c   1.000
_cell.angle_alpha   90.00
_cell.angle_beta   90.00
_cell.angle_gamma   90.00
#
_symmetry.space_group_name_H-M   'P 1'
#
loop_
_entity.id
_entity.type
_entity.pdbx_description
1 polymer ?
#
loop_
_entity_poly.entity_id
_entity_poly.type
_entity_poly.pdbx_seq_one_letter_code
_entity_poly.pdbx_strand_id
1 'polypeptide(L)' 'MGRQTRLGLLWVLVVLVVTLAGIVVPYGFLSGSGAPLAVPLFWSGFGLVVIALIAVAVARWRV' A
#
# COMPACT_ATOMS: atom_id res chain seq x y z
N MET A 1 7.06 -6.25 25.84
CA MET A 1 7.29 -6.10 24.39
C MET A 1 7.63 -4.64 24.12
N GLY A 2 8.86 -4.34 23.64
CA GLY A 2 9.34 -2.97 23.49
C GLY A 2 8.54 -2.17 22.45
N ARG A 3 8.40 -0.85 22.64
CA ARG A 3 7.69 0.07 21.73
C ARG A 3 8.21 -0.05 20.29
N GLN A 4 9.51 -0.27 20.12
CA GLN A 4 10.19 -0.54 18.85
C GLN A 4 9.65 -1.79 18.13
N THR A 5 9.44 -2.90 18.85
CA THR A 5 8.90 -4.14 18.28
C THR A 5 7.49 -3.97 17.75
N ARG A 6 6.64 -3.21 18.46
CA ARG A 6 5.27 -2.91 18.03
C ARG A 6 5.24 -2.06 16.76
N LEU A 7 6.10 -1.04 16.67
CA LEU A 7 6.22 -0.20 15.48
C LEU A 7 6.74 -0.97 14.26
N GLY A 8 7.64 -1.93 14.48
CA GLY A 8 8.09 -2.85 13.43
C GLY A 8 6.96 -3.75 12.92
N LEU A 9 6.19 -4.37 13.83
CA LEU A 9 5.05 -5.21 13.46
C LEU A 9 3.96 -4.43 12.71
N LEU A 10 3.61 -3.24 13.21
CA LEU A 10 2.64 -2.38 12.53
C LEU A 10 3.13 -1.98 11.13
N TRP A 11 4.42 -1.69 10.97
CA TRP A 11 5.00 -1.37 9.66
C TRP A 11 4.89 -2.55 8.68
N VAL A 12 5.23 -3.76 9.13
CA VAL A 12 5.09 -4.98 8.32
C VAL A 12 3.64 -5.22 7.93
N LEU A 13 2.69 -5.04 8.85
CA LEU A 13 1.26 -5.18 8.57
C LEU A 13 0.78 -4.16 7.53
N VAL A 14 1.21 -2.90 7.63
CA VAL A 14 0.86 -1.86 6.63
C VAL A 14 1.37 -2.26 5.25
N VAL A 15 2.64 -2.65 5.14
CA VAL A 15 3.23 -3.08 3.87
C VAL A 15 2.49 -4.28 3.30
N LEU A 16 2.20 -5.29 4.13
CA LEU A 16 1.45 -6.47 3.73
C LEU A 16 0.07 -6.12 3.19
N VAL A 17 -0.69 -5.26 3.89
CA VAL A 17 -2.02 -4.82 3.46
C VAL A 17 -1.96 -4.08 2.13
N VAL A 18 -0.98 -3.17 1.95
CA VAL A 18 -0.82 -2.46 0.68
C VAL A 18 -0.46 -3.42 -0.45
N THR A 19 0.44 -4.37 -0.22
CA THR A 19 0.78 -5.40 -1.23
C THR A 19 -0.44 -6.24 -1.61
N LEU A 20 -1.23 -6.69 -0.63
CA LEU A 20 -2.45 -7.46 -0.89
C LEU A 20 -3.48 -6.62 -1.65
N ALA A 21 -3.64 -5.33 -1.32
CA ALA A 21 -4.57 -4.45 -2.02
C ALA A 21 -4.22 -4.30 -3.51
N GLY A 22 -2.93 -4.24 -3.85
CA GLY A 22 -2.46 -4.20 -5.24
C GLY A 22 -2.83 -5.43 -6.08
N ILE A 23 -3.21 -6.53 -5.44
CA ILE A 23 -3.67 -7.76 -6.10
C ILE A 23 -5.20 -7.86 -6.02
N VAL A 24 -5.74 -7.80 -4.82
CA VAL A 24 -7.16 -8.09 -4.55
C VAL A 24 -8.08 -7.06 -5.20
N VAL A 25 -7.70 -5.78 -5.21
CA VAL A 25 -8.57 -4.71 -5.74
C VAL A 25 -8.67 -4.73 -7.26
N PRO A 26 -7.58 -4.67 -8.05
CA PRO A 26 -7.68 -4.60 -9.49
C PRO A 26 -8.17 -5.91 -10.12
N TYR A 27 -7.76 -7.05 -9.57
CA TYR A 27 -8.06 -8.38 -10.14
C TYR A 27 -9.29 -9.05 -9.51
N GLY A 28 -9.76 -8.58 -8.35
CA GLY A 28 -10.99 -9.03 -7.72
C GLY A 28 -12.09 -8.00 -7.90
N PHE A 29 -12.07 -6.94 -7.08
CA PHE A 29 -13.19 -5.99 -6.98
C PHE A 29 -13.44 -5.14 -8.22
N LEU A 30 -12.38 -4.75 -8.94
CA LEU A 30 -12.51 -3.94 -10.15
C LEU A 30 -12.65 -4.77 -11.43
N SER A 31 -12.46 -6.10 -11.31
CA SER A 31 -12.64 -7.01 -12.44
C SER A 31 -14.10 -6.95 -12.91
N GLY A 32 -14.30 -6.73 -14.21
CA GLY A 32 -15.65 -6.65 -14.80
C GLY A 32 -16.50 -5.44 -14.37
N SER A 33 -15.93 -4.44 -13.69
CA SER A 33 -16.70 -3.30 -13.14
C SER A 33 -17.40 -2.40 -14.18
N GLY A 34 -17.11 -2.56 -15.48
CA GLY A 34 -17.68 -1.75 -16.57
C GLY A 34 -17.30 -0.27 -16.55
N ALA A 35 -16.59 0.20 -15.51
CA ALA A 35 -16.16 1.58 -15.31
C ALA A 35 -14.76 1.78 -15.92
N PRO A 36 -14.63 2.45 -17.08
CA PRO A 36 -13.37 2.52 -17.83
C PRO A 36 -12.25 3.26 -17.07
N LEU A 37 -12.61 4.15 -16.14
CA LEU A 37 -11.65 4.93 -15.36
C LEU A 37 -11.28 4.29 -14.01
N ALA A 38 -11.98 3.24 -13.55
CA ALA A 38 -11.78 2.70 -12.22
C ALA A 38 -10.37 2.10 -12.05
N VAL A 39 -9.90 1.32 -13.03
CA VAL A 39 -8.58 0.69 -13.03
C VAL A 39 -7.43 1.72 -13.11
N PRO A 40 -7.40 2.68 -14.06
CA PRO A 40 -6.33 3.66 -14.11
C PRO A 40 -6.31 4.60 -12.89
N LEU A 41 -7.48 4.99 -12.35
CA LEU A 41 -7.55 5.78 -11.12
C LEU A 41 -7.04 5.01 -9.91
N PHE A 42 -7.38 3.73 -9.79
CA PHE A 42 -6.85 2.86 -8.74
C PHE A 42 -5.33 2.79 -8.80
N TRP A 43 -4.74 2.51 -9.97
CA TRP A 43 -3.28 2.42 -10.11
C TRP A 43 -2.58 3.74 -9.83
N SER A 44 -3.18 4.86 -10.24
CA SER A 44 -2.65 6.20 -9.95
C SER A 44 -2.62 6.48 -8.45
N GLY A 45 -3.72 6.22 -7.74
CA GLY A 45 -3.80 6.36 -6.28
C GLY A 45 -2.89 5.38 -5.54
N PHE A 46 -2.84 4.12 -5.97
CA PHE A 46 -1.98 3.09 -5.41
C PHE A 46 -0.50 3.46 -5.54
N GLY A 47 -0.08 4.00 -6.69
CA GLY A 47 1.27 4.51 -6.90
C GLY A 47 1.65 5.59 -5.89
N LEU A 48 0.75 6.54 -5.61
CA LEU A 48 0.98 7.58 -4.59
C LEU A 48 1.16 7.00 -3.19
N VAL A 49 0.38 5.97 -2.83
CA VAL A 49 0.53 5.26 -1.55
C VAL A 49 1.90 4.58 -1.46
N VAL A 50 2.34 3.91 -2.52
CA VAL A 50 3.67 3.27 -2.56
C VAL A 50 4.79 4.30 -2.46
N ILE A 51 4.70 5.41 -3.19
CA ILE A 51 5.67 6.51 -3.09
C ILE A 51 5.76 7.02 -1.65
N ALA A 52 4.63 7.24 -0.98
CA ALA A 52 4.60 7.67 0.40
C ALA A 52 5.24 6.65 1.36
N LEU A 53 4.97 5.35 1.17
CA LEU A 53 5.60 4.28 1.96
C LEU A 53 7.12 4.27 1.79
N ILE A 54 7.61 4.41 0.56
CA ILE A 54 9.05 4.48 0.26
C ILE A 54 9.65 5.72 0.93
N ALA A 55 9.02 6.89 0.80
CA ALA A 55 9.49 8.13 1.41
C ALA A 55 9.59 8.00 2.94
N VAL A 56 8.59 7.41 3.59
CA VAL A 56 8.60 7.15 5.04
C VAL A 56 9.68 6.14 5.42
N ALA A 57 9.86 5.06 4.65
CA ALA A 57 10.92 4.09 4.90
C ALA A 57 12.31 4.75 4.85
N VAL A 58 12.57 5.54 3.80
CA VAL A 58 13.83 6.27 3.62
C VAL A 58 14.02 7.31 4.73
N ALA A 59 12.99 8.03 5.12
CA ALA A 59 13.06 8.99 6.22
C ALA A 59 13.46 8.31 7.55
N ARG A 60 12.92 7.11 7.82
CA ARG A 60 13.27 6.30 9.00
C ARG A 60 14.70 5.73 8.97
N TRP A 61 15.35 5.67 7.81
CA TRP A 61 16.75 5.24 7.70
C TRP A 61 17.75 6.34 8.05
N ARG A 62 17.33 7.60 7.96
CA ARG A 62 18.18 8.76 8.29
C ARG A 62 18.14 9.15 9.77
N VAL A 63 17.24 8.56 10.55
CA VAL A 63 16.99 8.88 11.97
C VAL A 63 17.57 7.80 12.86
#